data_AF-A0A936DMF9-F1
#
_entry.id   AF-A0A936DMF9-F1
#
_cell.length_a   1.000
_cell.length_b   1.000
_cell.length_c   1.000
_cell.angle_alpha   90.00
_cell.angle_beta   90.00
_cell.angle_gamma   90.00
#
_symmetry.space_group_name_H-M   'P 1'
#
loop_
_entity.id
_entity.type
_entity.pdbx_description
1 polymer ?
#
loop_
_entity_poly.entity_id
_entity_poly.type
_entity_poly.pdbx_seq_one_letter_code
_entity_poly.pdbx_strand_id
1 'polypeptide(L)'
;MLLYLGIICVLGGVYFLLSNFKIIHKDVVSNKPIEAQKVDNIIVRTLSILLCCLGLYLIWPEKQMPESKPIQASDTPKKVYVWEQSARDALTKQCLENGKRTAEAYPQLVNDYCSCATDRITESMSPEEYTQIISKSKEEQAASIRPLVQSCVDILTRLIQLSEESKEDPK
;
A
#
# COMPACT_ATOMS: atom_id res chain seq x y z
N MET A 1 2.08 22.92 -9.38
CA MET A 1 0.88 23.31 -10.16
C MET A 1 -0.32 22.40 -9.90
N LEU A 2 -0.18 21.08 -9.99
CA LEU A 2 -1.29 20.12 -9.80
C LEU A 2 -1.96 20.20 -8.41
N LEU A 3 -1.18 20.40 -7.34
CA LEU A 3 -1.72 20.57 -5.99
C LEU A 3 -2.64 21.80 -5.84
N TYR A 4 -2.26 22.93 -6.45
CA TYR A 4 -3.06 24.16 -6.40
C TYR A 4 -4.38 24.00 -7.18
N LEU A 5 -4.32 23.35 -8.35
CA LEU A 5 -5.50 23.01 -9.14
C LEU A 5 -6.45 22.08 -8.36
N GLY A 6 -5.91 21.06 -7.68
CA GLY A 6 -6.68 20.15 -6.84
C GLY A 6 -7.40 20.86 -5.70
N ILE A 7 -6.72 21.76 -4.98
CA ILE A 7 -7.31 22.55 -3.89
C ILE A 7 -8.45 23.44 -4.40
N ILE A 8 -8.27 24.10 -5.56
CA ILE A 8 -9.34 24.91 -6.18
C ILE A 8 -10.55 24.04 -6.54
N CYS A 9 -10.33 22.85 -7.11
CA CYS A 9 -11.41 21.92 -7.44
C CYS A 9 -12.19 21.44 -6.21
N VAL A 10 -11.50 21.13 -5.10
CA VAL A 10 -12.15 20.71 -3.86
C VAL A 10 -12.95 21.85 -3.23
N LEU A 11 -12.36 23.05 -3.12
CA LEU A 11 -13.05 24.22 -2.57
C LEU A 11 -14.25 24.63 -3.43
N GLY A 12 -14.12 24.58 -4.76
CA GLY A 12 -15.21 24.83 -5.70
C GLY A 12 -16.33 23.80 -5.59
N GLY A 13 -15.99 22.51 -5.48
CA GLY A 13 -16.97 21.42 -5.28
C GLY A 13 -17.76 21.57 -3.98
N VAL A 14 -17.08 21.87 -2.87
CA VAL A 14 -17.72 22.10 -1.57
C VAL A 14 -18.61 23.34 -1.59
N TYR A 15 -18.16 24.46 -2.15
CA TYR A 15 -18.95 25.68 -2.28
C TYR A 15 -20.24 25.45 -3.08
N PHE A 16 -20.14 24.69 -4.18
CA PHE A 16 -21.27 24.38 -5.04
C PHE A 16 -22.25 23.40 -4.37
N LEU A 17 -21.77 22.42 -3.60
CA LEU A 17 -22.63 21.56 -2.76
C LEU A 17 -23.40 22.39 -1.73
N LEU A 18 -22.71 23.27 -1.01
CA LEU A 18 -23.32 24.12 0.02
C LEU A 18 -24.36 25.09 -0.57
N SER A 19 -24.10 25.64 -1.76
CA SER A 19 -25.03 26.52 -2.47
C SER A 19 -26.30 25.79 -2.95
N ASN A 20 -26.17 24.52 -3.38
CA ASN A 20 -27.32 23.71 -3.81
C ASN A 20 -28.12 23.11 -2.64
N PHE A 21 -27.49 22.88 -1.49
CA PHE A 21 -28.18 22.34 -0.31
C PHE A 21 -29.05 23.36 0.44
N LYS A 22 -29.16 24.60 -0.04
CA LYS A 22 -30.11 25.61 0.49
C LYS A 22 -29.94 25.85 2.00
N ILE A 23 -28.72 25.69 2.53
CA ILE A 23 -28.37 25.99 3.94
C ILE A 23 -28.15 27.50 4.13
N ILE A 24 -27.94 28.26 3.05
CA ILE A 24 -27.95 29.72 3.07
C ILE A 24 -29.35 30.18 2.65
N HIS A 25 -30.17 30.56 3.64
CA HIS A 25 -31.53 31.06 3.43
C HIS A 25 -31.59 32.16 2.35
N LYS A 26 -32.50 32.01 1.41
CA LYS A 26 -33.28 33.15 0.91
C LYS A 26 -34.65 32.67 0.43
N ASP A 27 -35.67 33.08 1.18
CA ASP A 27 -37.07 33.04 0.76
C ASP A 27 -37.23 33.90 -0.48
N VAL A 28 -37.24 33.27 -1.64
CA VAL A 28 -37.72 33.91 -2.87
C VAL A 28 -38.78 33.00 -3.46
N VAL A 29 -40.02 33.40 -3.22
CA VAL A 29 -41.22 32.89 -3.88
C VAL A 29 -41.03 33.12 -5.39
N SER A 30 -40.84 32.04 -6.15
CA SER A 30 -40.70 32.07 -7.60
C SER A 30 -41.82 31.26 -8.25
N ASN A 31 -42.82 31.96 -8.78
CA ASN A 31 -43.81 31.42 -9.70
C ASN A 31 -43.14 31.12 -11.05
N LYS A 32 -42.73 29.87 -11.30
CA LYS A 32 -42.44 29.36 -12.65
C LYS A 32 -43.08 27.98 -12.85
N PRO A 33 -43.53 27.66 -14.08
CA PRO A 33 -44.35 26.48 -14.36
C PRO A 33 -43.59 25.17 -14.15
N ILE A 34 -44.34 24.21 -13.62
CA ILE A 34 -43.94 22.93 -13.02
C ILE A 34 -43.68 21.89 -14.11
N GLU A 35 -42.74 22.07 -15.04
CA GLU A 35 -42.34 20.95 -15.94
C GLU A 35 -40.85 20.87 -16.29
N ALA A 36 -40.03 21.89 -16.00
CA ALA A 36 -38.59 21.86 -16.30
C ALA A 36 -37.67 21.57 -15.10
N GLN A 37 -38.21 21.36 -13.89
CA GLN A 37 -37.43 21.39 -12.64
C GLN A 37 -37.08 20.00 -12.06
N LYS A 38 -37.44 18.92 -12.73
CA LYS A 38 -37.22 17.54 -12.21
C LYS A 38 -35.96 16.87 -12.77
N VAL A 39 -35.43 17.39 -13.87
CA VAL A 39 -34.08 17.10 -14.34
C VAL A 39 -33.15 18.08 -13.60
N ASP A 40 -31.95 17.65 -13.24
CA ASP A 40 -30.87 18.49 -12.69
C ASP A 40 -30.80 18.75 -11.18
N ASN A 41 -31.33 17.88 -10.32
CA ASN A 41 -30.79 17.77 -8.95
C ASN A 41 -29.86 16.56 -8.79
N ILE A 42 -30.18 15.43 -9.43
CA ILE A 42 -29.37 14.20 -9.33
C ILE A 42 -28.09 14.34 -10.15
N ILE A 43 -28.19 14.79 -11.40
CA ILE A 43 -27.03 14.96 -12.31
C ILE A 43 -26.01 15.94 -11.70
N VAL A 44 -26.51 17.05 -11.18
CA VAL A 44 -25.71 18.11 -10.56
C VAL A 44 -25.01 17.62 -9.28
N ARG A 45 -25.70 16.82 -8.45
CA ARG A 45 -25.10 16.17 -7.27
C ARG A 45 -24.03 15.16 -7.66
N THR A 46 -24.29 14.33 -8.67
CA THR A 46 -23.34 13.31 -9.14
C THR A 46 -22.08 13.96 -9.71
N LEU A 47 -22.20 15.02 -10.52
CA LEU A 47 -21.07 15.77 -11.05
C LEU A 47 -20.22 16.42 -9.95
N SER A 48 -20.87 16.92 -8.90
CA SER A 48 -20.16 17.52 -7.77
C SER A 48 -19.39 16.49 -6.93
N ILE A 49 -19.97 15.31 -6.70
CA ILE A 49 -19.28 14.20 -6.02
C ILE A 49 -18.08 13.73 -6.87
N LEU A 50 -18.27 13.59 -8.19
CA LEU A 50 -17.18 13.23 -9.11
C LEU A 50 -16.03 14.23 -9.06
N LEU A 51 -16.32 15.55 -9.06
CA LEU A 51 -15.30 16.59 -8.94
C LEU A 51 -14.54 16.52 -7.60
N CYS A 52 -15.24 16.22 -6.49
CA CYS A 52 -14.60 16.03 -5.19
C CYS A 52 -13.70 14.79 -5.18
N CYS A 53 -14.16 13.66 -5.71
CA CYS A 53 -13.37 12.43 -5.83
C CYS A 53 -12.13 12.64 -6.72
N LEU A 54 -12.27 13.35 -7.83
CA LEU A 54 -11.19 13.62 -8.77
C LEU A 54 -10.18 14.62 -8.18
N GLY A 55 -10.65 15.63 -7.43
CA GLY A 55 -9.80 16.51 -6.64
C GLY A 55 -9.02 15.77 -5.56
N LEU A 56 -9.68 14.88 -4.82
CA LEU A 56 -9.02 14.01 -3.83
C LEU A 56 -8.01 13.08 -4.49
N TYR A 57 -8.30 12.51 -5.66
CA TYR A 57 -7.36 11.67 -6.41
C TYR A 57 -6.11 12.46 -6.85
N LEU A 58 -6.26 13.70 -7.30
CA LEU A 58 -5.14 14.57 -7.70
C LEU A 58 -4.33 15.10 -6.51
N ILE A 59 -4.96 15.28 -5.34
CA ILE A 59 -4.29 15.69 -4.10
C ILE A 59 -3.69 14.48 -3.38
N TRP A 60 -4.24 13.28 -3.60
CA TRP A 60 -3.75 12.06 -3.00
C TRP A 60 -2.27 11.97 -3.40
N PRO A 61 -1.35 12.15 -2.45
CA PRO A 61 0.04 12.00 -2.77
C PRO A 61 0.13 10.55 -3.19
N GLU A 62 0.41 10.34 -4.47
CA GLU A 62 0.96 9.09 -4.94
C GLU A 62 2.06 8.80 -3.95
N LYS A 63 1.79 7.86 -3.03
CA LYS A 63 2.80 7.32 -2.16
C LYS A 63 3.71 6.67 -3.17
N GLN A 64 4.69 7.43 -3.65
CA GLN A 64 5.91 6.91 -4.18
C GLN A 64 6.33 5.95 -3.08
N MET A 65 6.02 4.66 -3.28
CA MET A 65 6.82 3.63 -2.66
C MET A 65 8.23 4.08 -3.03
N PRO A 66 9.07 4.44 -2.04
CA PRO A 66 10.40 4.92 -2.36
C PRO A 66 10.97 3.87 -3.29
N GLU A 67 11.18 4.28 -4.54
CA GLU A 67 11.77 3.46 -5.57
C GLU A 67 13.04 2.96 -4.92
N SER A 68 13.06 1.67 -4.56
CA SER A 68 14.19 1.08 -3.89
C SER A 68 15.32 1.24 -4.87
N LYS A 69 16.18 2.24 -4.63
CA LYS A 69 17.37 2.46 -5.45
C LYS A 69 17.99 1.08 -5.65
N PRO A 70 18.28 0.67 -6.90
CA PRO A 70 19.01 -0.57 -7.11
C PRO A 70 20.22 -0.47 -6.20
N ILE A 71 20.39 -1.47 -5.34
CA ILE A 71 21.48 -1.56 -4.37
C ILE A 71 22.75 -1.40 -5.20
N GLN A 72 23.26 -0.17 -5.26
CA GLN A 72 24.56 0.08 -5.86
C GLN A 72 25.50 -0.72 -4.97
N ALA A 73 26.21 -1.67 -5.59
CA ALA A 73 27.25 -2.44 -4.94
C ALA A 73 28.17 -1.43 -4.25
N SER A 74 27.97 -1.29 -2.94
CA SER A 74 28.67 -0.31 -2.15
C SER A 74 29.99 -0.96 -1.79
N ASP A 75 31.10 -0.37 -2.24
CA ASP A 75 32.47 -0.80 -1.94
C ASP A 75 32.85 -0.64 -0.44
N THR A 76 31.86 -0.46 0.44
CA THR A 76 32.06 -0.42 1.88
C THR A 76 32.16 -1.86 2.39
N PRO A 77 33.14 -2.21 3.23
CA PRO A 77 33.25 -3.55 3.79
C PRO A 77 31.93 -3.95 4.47
N LYS A 78 31.29 -5.01 3.96
CA LYS A 78 30.05 -5.57 4.51
C LYS A 78 30.31 -5.94 5.96
N LYS A 79 29.69 -5.20 6.88
CA LYS A 79 29.80 -5.47 8.32
C LYS A 79 29.23 -6.86 8.56
N VAL A 80 30.07 -7.80 8.99
CA VAL A 80 29.67 -9.17 9.26
C VAL A 80 29.14 -9.24 10.69
N TYR A 81 27.85 -9.50 10.82
CA TYR A 81 27.23 -9.77 12.11
C TYR A 81 27.33 -11.26 12.43
N VAL A 82 27.72 -11.58 13.66
CA VAL A 82 27.79 -12.97 14.11
C VAL A 82 26.44 -13.33 14.72
N TRP A 83 25.72 -14.21 14.03
CA TRP A 83 24.50 -14.83 14.54
C TRP A 83 24.78 -16.28 14.89
N GLU A 84 24.28 -16.74 16.04
CA GLU A 84 24.28 -18.18 16.32
C GLU A 84 23.37 -18.92 15.33
N GLN A 85 23.78 -20.13 14.95
CA GLN A 85 22.99 -20.96 14.05
C GLN A 85 21.59 -21.25 14.61
N SER A 86 21.51 -21.49 15.92
CA SER A 86 20.26 -21.67 16.67
C SER A 86 19.29 -20.49 16.51
N ALA A 87 19.79 -19.27 16.53
CA ALA A 87 19.00 -18.05 16.36
C ALA A 87 18.50 -17.91 14.92
N ARG A 88 19.35 -18.22 13.93
CA ARG A 88 18.95 -18.26 12.51
C ARG A 88 17.84 -19.29 12.27
N ASP A 89 17.99 -20.47 12.85
CA ASP A 89 17.01 -21.56 12.71
C ASP A 89 15.68 -21.17 13.38
N ALA A 90 15.73 -20.51 14.54
CA ALA A 90 14.55 -20.00 15.22
C ALA A 90 13.81 -18.93 14.39
N LEU A 91 14.53 -17.99 13.76
CA LEU A 91 13.94 -16.98 12.88
C LEU A 91 13.28 -17.60 11.65
N THR A 92 13.96 -18.55 11.01
CA THR A 92 13.41 -19.27 9.85
C THR A 92 12.15 -20.03 10.24
N LYS A 93 12.19 -20.73 11.38
CA LYS A 93 11.03 -21.47 11.91
C LYS A 93 9.86 -20.54 12.21
N GLN A 94 10.11 -19.40 12.86
CA GLN A 94 9.06 -18.43 13.16
C GLN A 94 8.45 -17.84 11.87
N CYS A 95 9.25 -17.61 10.84
CA CYS A 95 8.75 -17.20 9.52
C CYS A 95 7.82 -18.26 8.92
N LEU A 96 8.22 -19.54 8.95
CA LEU A 96 7.41 -20.65 8.46
C LEU A 96 6.09 -20.78 9.24
N GLU A 97 6.13 -20.62 10.56
CA GLU A 97 4.94 -20.66 11.42
C GLU A 97 3.97 -19.51 11.12
N ASN A 98 4.48 -18.30 10.94
CA ASN A 98 3.66 -17.15 10.53
C ASN A 98 3.06 -17.35 9.12
N GLY A 99 3.81 -18.01 8.24
CA GLY A 99 3.39 -18.37 6.89
C GLY A 99 2.63 -19.68 6.78
N LYS A 100 2.25 -20.34 7.89
CA LYS A 100 1.81 -21.74 7.90
C LYS A 100 0.74 -22.08 6.86
N ARG A 101 -0.28 -21.24 6.73
CA ARG A 101 -1.37 -21.45 5.75
C ARG A 101 -0.87 -21.47 4.31
N THR A 102 0.08 -20.60 3.98
CA THR A 102 0.73 -20.57 2.66
C THR A 102 1.73 -21.71 2.52
N ALA A 103 2.43 -22.06 3.60
CA ALA A 103 3.39 -23.17 3.63
C ALA A 103 2.71 -24.53 3.41
N GLU A 104 1.46 -24.70 3.87
CA GLU A 104 0.66 -25.91 3.60
C GLU A 104 0.39 -26.10 2.10
N ALA A 105 0.14 -25.00 1.37
CA ALA A 105 -0.11 -25.05 -0.07
C ALA A 105 1.19 -25.07 -0.90
N TYR A 106 2.24 -24.38 -0.44
CA TYR A 106 3.48 -24.16 -1.18
C TYR A 106 4.72 -24.29 -0.26
N PRO A 107 5.01 -25.50 0.26
CA PRO A 107 5.99 -25.70 1.33
C PRO A 107 7.41 -25.33 0.94
N GLN A 108 7.88 -25.77 -0.24
CA GLN A 108 9.24 -25.46 -0.70
C GLN A 108 9.44 -23.96 -0.88
N LEU A 109 8.47 -23.27 -1.44
CA LEU A 109 8.61 -21.87 -1.74
C LEU A 109 8.56 -20.98 -0.50
N VAL A 110 7.67 -21.28 0.44
CA VAL A 110 7.65 -20.56 1.71
C VAL A 110 8.95 -20.81 2.49
N ASN A 111 9.52 -22.01 2.37
CA ASN A 111 10.85 -22.30 2.90
C ASN A 111 11.95 -21.45 2.23
N ASP A 112 11.98 -21.40 0.90
CA ASP A 112 12.97 -20.60 0.14
C ASP A 112 12.86 -19.11 0.48
N TYR A 113 11.63 -18.60 0.57
CA TYR A 113 11.37 -17.23 1.01
C TYR A 113 11.85 -16.99 2.45
N CYS A 114 11.48 -17.86 3.40
CA CYS A 114 11.85 -17.69 4.80
C CYS A 114 13.36 -17.83 5.04
N SER A 115 14.03 -18.72 4.31
CA SER A 115 15.49 -18.83 4.33
C SER A 115 16.12 -17.55 3.80
N CYS A 116 15.70 -17.07 2.63
CA CYS A 116 16.19 -15.83 2.04
C CYS A 116 15.97 -14.63 2.98
N ALA A 117 14.78 -14.50 3.55
CA ALA A 117 14.45 -13.42 4.47
C ALA A 117 15.33 -13.44 5.72
N THR A 118 15.55 -14.62 6.31
CA THR A 118 16.42 -14.79 7.48
C THR A 118 17.86 -14.41 7.16
N ASP A 119 18.39 -14.86 6.02
CA ASP A 119 19.74 -14.51 5.59
C ASP A 119 19.87 -12.99 5.38
N ARG A 120 18.90 -12.35 4.71
CA ARG A 120 18.91 -10.88 4.53
C ARG A 120 18.88 -10.11 5.85
N ILE A 121 18.08 -10.55 6.81
CA ILE A 121 18.00 -9.92 8.13
C ILE A 121 19.33 -10.07 8.85
N THR A 122 19.84 -11.30 8.97
CA THR A 122 21.07 -11.59 9.73
C THR A 122 22.33 -10.99 9.10
N GLU A 123 22.36 -10.81 7.78
CA GLU A 123 23.42 -10.08 7.08
C GLU A 123 23.37 -8.56 7.29
N SER A 124 22.19 -8.01 7.58
CA SER A 124 21.97 -6.55 7.58
C SER A 124 22.03 -5.92 8.96
N MET A 125 21.79 -6.70 10.02
CA MET A 125 21.73 -6.19 11.39
C MET A 125 22.21 -7.21 12.43
N SER A 126 22.58 -6.71 13.61
CA SER A 126 22.91 -7.54 14.76
C SER A 126 21.68 -8.12 15.46
N PRO A 127 21.83 -9.16 16.30
CA PRO A 127 20.73 -9.67 17.13
C PRO A 127 20.10 -8.60 18.02
N GLU A 128 20.89 -7.68 18.56
CA GLU A 128 20.41 -6.58 19.42
C GLU A 128 19.58 -5.58 18.62
N GLU A 129 20.04 -5.21 17.43
CA GLU A 129 19.30 -4.32 16.50
C GLU A 129 17.98 -4.97 16.09
N TYR A 130 17.99 -6.27 15.77
CA TYR A 130 16.78 -7.03 15.47
C TYR A 130 15.80 -7.02 16.65
N THR A 131 16.29 -7.28 17.86
CA THR A 131 15.48 -7.26 19.10
C THR A 131 14.83 -5.90 19.33
N GLN A 132 15.57 -4.82 19.07
CA GLN A 132 15.02 -3.47 19.13
C GLN A 132 13.92 -3.26 18.08
N ILE A 133 14.12 -3.73 16.85
CA ILE A 133 13.12 -3.59 15.79
C ILE A 133 11.84 -4.33 16.13
N ILE A 134 11.91 -5.60 16.55
CA ILE A 134 10.71 -6.40 16.88
C ILE A 134 9.97 -5.89 18.12
N SER A 135 10.61 -5.08 18.96
CA SER A 135 9.96 -4.42 20.11
C SER A 135 9.10 -3.20 19.71
N LYS A 136 9.23 -2.71 18.47
CA LYS A 136 8.48 -1.56 17.94
C LYS A 136 7.07 -1.95 17.47
N SER A 137 6.28 -0.96 17.05
CA SER A 137 4.98 -1.19 16.41
C SER A 137 5.11 -2.00 15.11
N LYS A 138 4.01 -2.61 14.65
CA LYS A 138 4.00 -3.42 13.41
C LYS A 138 4.38 -2.58 12.18
N GLU A 139 3.92 -1.33 12.13
CA GLU A 139 4.24 -0.39 11.05
C GLU A 139 5.73 -0.09 11.00
N GLU A 140 6.37 0.13 12.15
CA GLU A 140 7.81 0.40 12.25
C GLU A 140 8.66 -0.85 11.95
N GLN A 141 8.21 -2.01 12.40
CA GLN A 141 8.80 -3.30 12.02
C GLN A 141 8.76 -3.48 10.51
N ALA A 142 7.59 -3.27 9.89
CA ALA A 142 7.43 -3.38 8.44
C ALA A 142 8.30 -2.37 7.69
N ALA A 143 8.38 -1.12 8.15
CA ALA A 143 9.22 -0.10 7.54
C ALA A 143 10.73 -0.45 7.60
N SER A 144 11.16 -1.18 8.63
CA SER A 144 12.56 -1.57 8.83
C SER A 144 12.92 -2.86 8.09
N ILE A 145 12.04 -3.87 8.15
CA ILE A 145 12.32 -5.22 7.64
C ILE A 145 11.97 -5.37 6.16
N ARG A 146 10.88 -4.76 5.68
CA ARG A 146 10.39 -4.95 4.30
C ARG A 146 11.44 -4.60 3.24
N PRO A 147 12.20 -3.49 3.34
CA PRO A 147 13.24 -3.17 2.35
C PRO A 147 14.33 -4.25 2.26
N LEU A 148 14.65 -4.92 3.37
CA LEU A 148 15.71 -5.94 3.43
C LEU A 148 15.31 -7.23 2.72
N VAL A 149 14.02 -7.58 2.85
CA VAL A 149 13.48 -8.84 2.30
C VAL A 149 12.82 -8.66 0.94
N GLN A 150 12.80 -7.44 0.39
CA GLN A 150 12.15 -7.14 -0.89
C GLN A 150 12.71 -8.02 -2.03
N SER A 151 14.02 -8.29 -2.06
CA SER A 151 14.64 -9.19 -3.05
C SER A 151 14.18 -10.64 -2.92
N CYS A 152 13.70 -11.04 -1.73
CA CYS A 152 13.16 -12.38 -1.50
C CYS A 152 11.70 -12.49 -1.97
N VAL A 153 10.99 -11.37 -2.14
CA VAL A 153 9.60 -11.37 -2.62
C VAL A 153 9.51 -11.85 -4.06
N ASP A 154 10.57 -11.69 -4.87
CA ASP A 154 10.61 -12.22 -6.24
C ASP A 154 10.48 -13.75 -6.28
N ILE A 155 10.87 -14.44 -5.20
CA ILE A 155 10.63 -15.88 -5.03
C ILE A 155 9.11 -16.12 -4.95
N LEU A 156 8.38 -15.31 -4.18
CA LEU A 156 6.93 -15.40 -4.06
C LEU A 156 6.20 -14.95 -5.34
N THR A 157 6.70 -13.95 -6.07
CA THR A 157 6.08 -13.46 -7.32
C THR A 157 5.99 -14.56 -8.38
N ARG A 158 6.95 -15.49 -8.41
CA ARG A 158 6.89 -16.67 -9.29
C ARG A 158 5.67 -17.56 -9.03
N LEU A 159 5.12 -17.60 -7.81
CA LEU A 159 3.87 -18.33 -7.56
C LEU A 159 2.67 -17.74 -8.25
N ILE A 160 2.54 -16.41 -8.22
CA ILE A 160 1.35 -15.76 -8.77
C ILE A 160 1.28 -16.12 -10.25
N GLN A 161 2.41 -16.02 -10.95
CA GLN A 161 2.57 -16.42 -12.34
C GLN A 161 2.26 -17.90 -12.58
N LEU A 162 2.87 -18.83 -11.83
CA LEU A 162 2.62 -20.27 -12.00
C LEU A 162 1.18 -20.69 -11.65
N SER A 163 0.56 -20.02 -10.68
CA SER A 163 -0.82 -20.28 -10.27
C SER A 163 -1.85 -19.76 -11.28
N GLU A 164 -1.51 -18.70 -12.01
CA GLU A 164 -2.32 -18.15 -13.10
C GLU A 164 -2.20 -19.03 -14.36
N GLU A 165 -1.00 -19.48 -14.72
CA GLU A 165 -0.77 -20.42 -15.83
C GLU A 165 -1.52 -21.76 -15.63
N SER A 166 -1.55 -22.28 -14.40
CA SER A 166 -2.26 -23.54 -14.09
C SER A 166 -3.80 -23.45 -14.17
N LYS A 167 -4.37 -22.24 -14.19
CA LYS A 167 -5.83 -22.02 -14.30
C LYS A 167 -6.29 -21.81 -15.73
N GLU A 168 -5.38 -21.45 -16.64
CA GLU A 168 -5.69 -21.23 -18.06
C GLU A 168 -5.67 -22.51 -18.91
N ASP A 169 -5.32 -23.65 -18.33
CA ASP A 169 -5.35 -24.96 -19.01
C ASP A 169 -6.41 -25.92 -18.43
N PRO A 170 -7.72 -25.61 -18.55
CA PRO A 170 -8.77 -26.58 -18.29
C PRO A 170 -8.89 -27.49 -19.52
N LYS A 171 -8.27 -28.67 -19.44
CA LYS A 171 -8.47 -29.76 -20.40
C LYS A 171 -9.77 -30.50 -20.18
#